data_AF-A0A077XSH9-F1
#
_entry.id   AF-A0A077XSH9-F1
#
_cell.length_a   1.000
_cell.length_b   1.000
_cell.length_c   1.000
_cell.angle_alpha   90.00
_cell.angle_beta   90.00
_cell.angle_gamma   90.00
#
_symmetry.space_group_name_H-M   'P 1'
#
loop_
_entity.id
_entity.type
_entity.pdbx_description
1 polymer ?
#
loop_
_entity_poly.entity_id
_entity_poly.type
_entity_poly.pdbx_seq_one_letter_code
_entity_poly.pdbx_strand_id
1 'polypeptide(L)' 'MKSQISTKDLRHLRSKLPHGSIKKIAEDLSLDQSTISKVLSGDFFNEAVIDAAIRIVEERNSKIENWKNRMSNL' A
#
# COMPACT_ATOMS: atom_id res chain seq x y z
N MET A 1 -12.77 -20.00 -0.77
CA MET A 1 -11.31 -20.20 -0.70
C MET A 1 -10.69 -18.85 -0.38
N LYS A 2 -10.07 -18.67 0.79
CA LYS A 2 -9.32 -17.44 1.10
C LYS A 2 -8.12 -17.41 0.15
N SER A 3 -8.15 -16.52 -0.84
CA SER A 3 -7.03 -16.32 -1.76
C SER A 3 -5.84 -15.85 -0.93
N GLN A 4 -4.87 -16.72 -0.74
CA GLN A 4 -3.63 -16.38 -0.05
C GLN A 4 -2.91 -15.35 -0.94
N ILE A 5 -2.75 -14.12 -0.46
CA ILE A 5 -1.99 -13.08 -1.15
C ILE A 5 -0.59 -13.63 -1.43
N SER A 6 -0.18 -13.63 -2.70
CA SER A 6 1.12 -14.16 -3.09
C SER A 6 2.22 -13.13 -2.84
N THR A 7 3.48 -13.60 -2.72
CA THR A 7 4.67 -12.73 -2.71
C THR A 7 4.70 -11.79 -3.91
N LYS A 8 4.21 -12.25 -5.08
CA LYS A 8 4.11 -11.43 -6.29
C LYS A 8 3.12 -10.27 -6.10
N ASP A 9 1.98 -10.53 -5.47
CA ASP A 9 0.97 -9.50 -5.18
C ASP A 9 1.49 -8.49 -4.16
N LEU A 10 2.25 -8.92 -3.15
CA LEU A 10 2.89 -8.03 -2.17
C LEU A 10 3.92 -7.10 -2.82
N ARG A 11 4.75 -7.64 -3.72
CA ARG A 11 5.72 -6.84 -4.48
C ARG A 11 5.03 -5.86 -5.43
N HIS A 12 3.92 -6.26 -6.03
CA HIS A 12 3.09 -5.38 -6.86
C HIS A 12 2.40 -4.29 -6.04
N LEU A 13 1.92 -4.61 -4.85
CA LEU A 13 1.38 -3.62 -3.92
C LEU A 13 2.45 -2.60 -3.53
N ARG A 14 3.67 -3.08 -3.23
CA ARG A 14 4.83 -2.22 -2.92
C ARG A 14 5.15 -1.24 -4.03
N SER A 15 5.10 -1.65 -5.30
CA SER A 15 5.43 -0.79 -6.44
C SER A 15 4.39 0.31 -6.68
N LYS A 16 3.15 0.13 -6.22
CA LYS A 16 2.07 1.11 -6.33
C LYS A 16 2.06 2.15 -5.21
N LEU A 17 2.73 1.87 -4.10
CA LEU A 17 2.76 2.78 -2.96
C LEU A 17 3.44 4.10 -3.34
N PRO A 18 2.84 5.26 -3.01
CA PRO A 18 3.50 6.54 -3.17
C PRO A 18 4.77 6.64 -2.29
N HIS A 19 5.67 7.54 -2.65
CA HIS A 19 6.88 7.79 -1.87
C HIS A 19 6.53 8.17 -0.42
N GLY A 20 7.29 7.66 0.55
CA GLY A 20 7.06 7.88 1.98
C GLY A 20 6.00 6.97 2.63
N SER A 21 5.27 6.16 1.86
CA SER A 21 4.21 5.29 2.43
C SER A 21 4.72 4.30 3.47
N ILE A 22 5.92 3.74 3.28
CA ILE A 22 6.52 2.80 4.24
C ILE A 22 6.72 3.46 5.60
N LYS A 23 7.20 4.71 5.62
CA LYS A 23 7.36 5.51 6.83
C LYS A 23 6.00 5.79 7.49
N LYS A 24 5.00 6.19 6.71
CA LYS A 24 3.65 6.43 7.21
C LYS A 24 3.04 5.18 7.86
N ILE A 25 3.12 4.02 7.20
CA ILE A 25 2.60 2.76 7.76
C ILE A 25 3.35 2.36 9.03
N ALA A 26 4.67 2.54 9.04
CA ALA A 26 5.50 2.28 10.21
C ALA A 26 5.05 3.12 11.42
N GLU A 27 4.81 4.42 11.22
CA GLU A 27 4.29 5.33 12.25
C GLU A 27 2.88 4.94 12.69
N ASP A 28 1.96 4.70 11.75
CA ASP A 28 0.55 4.34 12.02
C ASP A 28 0.41 3.05 12.85
N LEU A 29 1.31 2.08 12.62
CA LEU A 29 1.26 0.76 13.27
C LEU A 29 2.26 0.61 14.42
N SER A 30 3.05 1.63 14.73
CA SER A 30 4.16 1.55 15.70
C SER A 30 5.12 0.38 15.41
N LEU A 31 5.47 0.20 14.13
CA LEU A 31 6.37 -0.84 13.64
C LEU A 31 7.60 -0.22 12.99
N ASP A 32 8.72 -0.96 12.95
CA ASP A 32 9.88 -0.54 12.18
C ASP A 32 9.62 -0.58 10.67
N GLN A 33 10.18 0.39 9.93
CA GLN A 33 10.12 0.41 8.47
C GLN A 33 10.71 -0.87 7.83
N SER A 34 11.65 -1.52 8.51
CA SER A 34 12.23 -2.79 8.08
C SER A 34 11.20 -3.92 8.11
N THR A 35 10.34 -3.97 9.14
CA THR A 35 9.22 -4.91 9.25
C THR A 35 8.23 -4.70 8.12
N ILE A 36 7.86 -3.44 7.83
CA ILE A 36 6.97 -3.11 6.71
C ILE A 36 7.57 -3.58 5.37
N SER A 37 8.87 -3.34 5.18
CA SER A 37 9.59 -3.73 3.97
C SER A 37 9.66 -5.26 3.79
N LYS A 38 9.86 -6.03 4.87
CA LYS A 38 9.82 -7.49 4.86
C LYS A 38 8.44 -8.02 4.47
N VAL A 39 7.38 -7.44 5.02
CA VAL A 39 6.00 -7.81 4.67
C VAL A 39 5.74 -7.59 3.19
N LEU A 40 6.02 -6.39 2.70
CA LEU A 40 5.80 -6.02 1.30
C LEU A 40 6.73 -6.73 0.31
N SER A 41 7.79 -7.39 0.80
CA SER A 41 8.67 -8.25 0.00
C SER A 41 8.22 -9.72 0.00
N GLY A 42 7.30 -10.07 0.91
CA GLY A 42 6.77 -11.41 1.15
C GLY A 42 7.64 -12.29 2.04
N ASP A 43 8.60 -11.71 2.77
CA ASP A 43 9.47 -12.41 3.72
C ASP A 43 8.80 -12.62 5.08
N PHE A 44 7.71 -11.90 5.34
CA PHE A 44 6.93 -11.95 6.57
C PHE A 44 5.45 -11.69 6.26
N PHE A 45 4.54 -12.29 7.01
CA PHE A 45 3.10 -12.03 6.86
C PHE A 45 2.62 -11.15 8.01
N ASN A 46 2.00 -10.01 7.68
CA ASN A 46 1.32 -9.16 8.65
C ASN A 46 0.12 -8.50 7.96
N GLU A 47 -1.08 -8.91 8.34
CA GLU A 47 -2.35 -8.46 7.77
C GLU A 47 -2.53 -6.95 7.92
N ALA A 48 -2.25 -6.38 9.10
CA ALA A 48 -2.41 -4.95 9.36
C ALA A 48 -1.53 -4.08 8.44
N VAL A 49 -0.32 -4.55 8.12
CA VAL A 49 0.58 -3.87 7.18
C VAL A 49 0.05 -3.93 5.75
N ILE A 50 -0.49 -5.08 5.35
CA ILE A 50 -1.06 -5.28 4.01
C ILE A 50 -2.29 -4.38 3.84
N ASP A 51 -3.20 -4.38 4.82
CA ASP A 51 -4.40 -3.55 4.80
C ASP A 51 -4.06 -2.05 4.77
N ALA A 52 -3.10 -1.62 5.59
CA ALA A 52 -2.63 -0.23 5.59
C ALA A 52 -2.04 0.17 4.23
N ALA A 53 -1.27 -0.71 3.59
CA ALA A 53 -0.73 -0.47 2.26
C ALA A 53 -1.83 -0.41 1.18
N ILE A 54 -2.83 -1.29 1.22
CA ILE A 54 -3.98 -1.26 0.31
C ILE A 54 -4.72 0.07 0.44
N ARG A 55 -5.05 0.48 1.66
CA ARG A 55 -5.75 1.74 1.95
C ARG A 55 -5.04 2.96 1.35
N ILE A 56 -3.71 3.04 1.49
CA ILE A 56 -2.92 4.15 0.91
C ILE A 56 -3.00 4.16 -0.62
N VAL A 57 -2.98 2.99 -1.27
CA VAL A 57 -3.11 2.89 -2.73
C VAL A 57 -4.50 3.32 -3.18
N GLU A 58 -5.55 2.91 -2.46
CA GLU A 58 -6.93 3.31 -2.74
C GLU A 58 -7.13 4.82 -2.60
N GLU A 59 -6.66 5.41 -1.50
CA GLU A 59 -6.70 6.87 -1.29
C GLU A 59 -6.00 7.64 -2.42
N ARG A 60 -4.85 7.14 -2.89
CA ARG A 60 -4.13 7.74 -4.02
C ARG A 60 -4.94 7.63 -5.31
N ASN A 61 -5.53 6.48 -5.59
CA ASN A 61 -6.32 6.27 -6.80
C ASN A 61 -7.55 7.17 -6.82
N SER A 62 -8.25 7.31 -5.69
CA SER A 62 -9.39 8.24 -5.58
C SER A 62 -8.97 9.69 -5.81
N LYS A 63 -7.81 10.13 -5.31
CA LYS A 63 -7.28 11.48 -5.58
C LYS A 63 -6.96 11.71 -7.06
N ILE A 64 -6.32 10.72 -7.70
CA ILE A 64 -6.02 10.78 -9.14
C ILE A 64 -7.31 10.85 -9.96
N GLU A 65 -8.32 10.06 -9.61
CA GLU A 65 -9.60 10.06 -10.31
C GLU A 65 -10.33 11.40 -10.18
N ASN A 66 -10.32 11.98 -8.98
CA ASN A 66 -10.87 13.32 -8.75
C ASN A 66 -10.14 14.39 -9.59
N TRP A 67 -8.82 14.29 -9.75
CA TRP A 67 -8.08 15.22 -10.62
C TRP A 67 -8.42 15.05 -12.09
N LYS A 68 -8.53 13.81 -12.58
CA LYS A 68 -8.95 13.54 -13.97
C LYS A 68 -10.33 14.12 -14.26
N ASN A 69 -11.29 13.92 -13.36
CA ASN A 69 -12.64 14.47 -13.50
C ASN A 69 -12.65 16.00 -13.53
N ARG A 70 -11.79 16.66 -12.74
CA ARG A 70 -11.64 18.13 -12.78
C ARG A 70 -11.02 18.60 -14.10
N MET A 71 -10.03 17.89 -14.62
CA MET A 71 -9.39 18.23 -15.90
C MET A 71 -10.32 18.01 -17.10
N SER A 72 -11.22 17.02 -17.06
CA SER A 72 -12.15 16.74 -18.15
C SER A 72 -13.30 17.75 -18.26
N ASN A 73 -13.54 18.55 -17.21
CA ASN A 73 -14.59 19.57 -17.16
C ASN A 73 -14.03 21.00 -17.36
N LEU A 74 -12.76 21.12 -17.74
CA LEU A 74 -12.09 22.34 -18.17
C LEU A 74 -12.00 22.37 -19.70
#